data_AF-A0A956KME2-F1
#
_entry.id   AF-A0A956KME2-F1
#
_cell.length_a   1.000
_cell.length_b   1.000
_cell.length_c   1.000
_cell.angle_alpha   90.00
_cell.angle_beta   90.00
_cell.angle_gamma   90.00
#
_symmetry.space_group_name_H-M   'P 1'
#
loop_
_entity.id
_entity.type
_entity.pdbx_description
1 polymer ?
#
loop_
_entity_poly.entity_id
_entity_poly.type
_entity_poly.pdbx_seq_one_letter_code
_entity_poly.pdbx_strand_id
1 'polypeptide(L)'
;MSVDQKIIERISKLLALAAGTSSIHEAESAERQAMELMRKYMISASDLQAQRYVIQQHDTRWHRIPGWASLLMHTICSFVGVYDLYITGRADADVRARELMRWKRKVRSGWPEVRVTSVTAGVGARELGEPVEVRAVVDLGTLSPDGVEVSLLHGPVDLEDELHAVTATTMVLEGPEDGPALVRYVGTISPAAAGDFGYTVRVAPAHDDLTGFAELGLVAFASVP
;
A
#
# COMPACT_ATOMS: atom_id res chain seq x y z
N MET A 1 -4.32 1.84 27.07
CA MET A 1 -3.84 0.45 26.97
C MET A 1 -4.66 -0.27 25.91
N SER A 2 -4.22 -0.16 24.65
CA SER A 2 -4.93 -0.64 23.46
C SER A 2 -4.97 -2.17 23.39
N VAL A 3 -6.15 -2.71 23.06
CA VAL A 3 -6.57 -4.12 23.15
C VAL A 3 -5.65 -5.10 22.39
N ASP A 4 -4.90 -4.61 21.41
CA ASP A 4 -4.08 -5.46 20.55
C ASP A 4 -2.72 -5.85 21.12
N GLN A 5 -2.11 -5.00 21.95
CA GLN A 5 -0.76 -5.28 22.48
C GLN A 5 -0.78 -6.46 23.45
N LYS A 6 -1.87 -6.59 24.22
CA LYS A 6 -2.09 -7.74 25.12
C LYS A 6 -2.28 -9.04 24.36
N ILE A 7 -2.92 -8.99 23.18
CA ILE A 7 -3.14 -10.16 22.32
C ILE A 7 -1.82 -10.61 21.70
N ILE A 8 -1.03 -9.68 21.15
CA ILE A 8 0.30 -9.97 20.60
C ILE A 8 1.22 -10.54 21.68
N GLU A 9 1.23 -9.96 22.88
CA GLU A 9 2.03 -10.46 24.00
C GLU A 9 1.58 -11.86 24.44
N ARG A 10 0.26 -12.12 24.44
CA ARG A 10 -0.28 -13.45 24.75
C ARG A 10 0.10 -14.48 23.69
N ILE A 11 0.01 -14.15 22.41
CA ILE A 11 0.42 -15.03 21.30
C ILE A 11 1.93 -15.32 21.41
N SER A 12 2.74 -14.30 21.66
CA SER A 12 4.20 -14.44 21.82
C SER A 12 4.55 -15.36 22.99
N LYS A 13 3.84 -15.23 24.13
CA LYS A 13 4.01 -16.11 25.30
C LYS A 13 3.61 -17.55 25.01
N LEU A 14 2.51 -17.77 24.27
CA LEU A 14 2.07 -19.12 23.89
C LEU A 14 3.09 -19.80 22.96
N LEU A 15 3.62 -19.09 21.98
CA LEU A 15 4.64 -19.63 21.07
C LEU A 15 5.97 -19.91 21.81
N ALA A 16 6.36 -19.03 22.74
CA ALA A 16 7.54 -19.26 23.58
C ALA A 16 7.36 -20.46 24.53
N LEU A 17 6.16 -20.64 25.09
CA LEU A 17 5.81 -21.80 25.92
C LEU A 17 5.89 -23.10 25.11
N ALA A 18 5.32 -23.11 23.90
CA ALA A 18 5.36 -24.28 23.02
C ALA A 18 6.79 -24.69 22.67
N ALA A 19 7.68 -23.72 22.42
CA ALA A 19 9.08 -23.99 22.10
C ALA A 19 9.93 -24.43 23.31
N GLY A 20 9.51 -24.10 24.54
CA GLY A 20 10.29 -24.30 25.76
C GLY A 20 9.87 -25.47 26.66
N THR A 21 8.69 -26.07 26.44
CA THR A 21 8.21 -27.20 27.26
C THR A 21 8.71 -28.55 26.73
N SER A 22 8.96 -29.51 27.64
CA SER A 22 9.30 -30.90 27.30
C SER A 22 8.06 -31.79 27.07
N SER A 23 6.86 -31.26 27.34
CA SER A 23 5.59 -31.97 27.19
C SER A 23 4.97 -31.71 25.80
N ILE A 24 4.87 -32.77 24.99
CA ILE A 24 4.32 -32.68 23.62
C ILE A 24 2.87 -32.17 23.63
N HIS A 25 2.04 -32.67 24.55
CA HIS A 25 0.63 -32.26 24.64
C HIS A 25 0.46 -30.79 25.03
N GLU A 26 1.36 -30.26 25.86
CA GLU A 26 1.33 -28.86 26.27
C GLU A 26 1.77 -27.95 25.12
N ALA A 27 2.82 -28.34 24.38
CA ALA A 27 3.30 -27.62 23.20
C ALA A 27 2.21 -27.52 22.12
N GLU A 28 1.59 -28.64 21.75
CA GLU A 28 0.52 -28.65 20.75
C GLU A 28 -0.70 -27.82 21.15
N SER A 29 -1.05 -27.82 22.45
CA SER A 29 -2.18 -27.03 22.96
C SER A 29 -1.88 -25.53 22.86
N ALA A 30 -0.68 -25.12 23.25
CA ALA A 30 -0.24 -23.72 23.17
C ALA A 30 -0.14 -23.22 21.72
N GLU A 31 0.36 -24.05 20.80
CA GLU A 31 0.40 -23.73 19.37
C GLU A 31 -1.00 -23.54 18.77
N ARG A 32 -1.94 -24.47 19.04
CA ARG A 32 -3.32 -24.32 18.55
C ARG A 32 -3.97 -23.05 19.06
N GLN A 33 -3.80 -22.73 20.34
CA GLN A 33 -4.34 -21.48 20.90
C GLN A 33 -3.70 -20.23 20.28
N ALA A 34 -2.38 -20.27 20.02
CA ALA A 34 -1.69 -19.18 19.34
C ALA A 34 -2.22 -19.00 17.91
N MET A 35 -2.34 -20.09 17.13
CA MET A 35 -2.88 -20.06 15.77
C MET A 35 -4.34 -19.60 15.72
N GLU A 36 -5.17 -20.01 16.67
CA GLU A 36 -6.56 -19.58 16.76
C GLU A 36 -6.67 -18.09 17.04
N LEU A 37 -5.87 -17.56 17.97
CA LEU A 37 -5.79 -16.11 18.22
C LEU A 37 -5.25 -15.36 17.01
N MET A 38 -4.19 -15.85 16.39
CA MET A 38 -3.63 -15.27 15.17
C MET A 38 -4.68 -15.18 14.06
N ARG A 39 -5.43 -16.26 13.82
CA ARG A 39 -6.53 -16.28 12.85
C ARG A 39 -7.67 -15.34 13.23
N LYS A 40 -8.11 -15.38 14.50
CA LYS A 40 -9.24 -14.58 15.00
C LYS A 40 -8.99 -13.08 14.90
N TYR A 41 -7.75 -12.65 15.11
CA TYR A 41 -7.35 -11.25 15.09
C TYR A 41 -6.57 -10.85 13.82
N MET A 42 -6.50 -11.74 12.82
CA MET A 42 -5.76 -11.57 11.57
C MET A 42 -4.29 -11.12 11.77
N ILE A 43 -3.61 -11.72 12.76
CA ILE A 43 -2.20 -11.47 13.10
C ILE A 43 -1.34 -12.50 12.37
N SER A 44 -0.40 -12.05 11.55
CA SER A 44 0.55 -12.88 10.81
C SER A 44 1.87 -13.08 11.57
N ALA A 45 2.71 -14.01 11.10
CA ALA A 45 4.04 -14.22 11.69
C ALA A 45 4.95 -12.98 11.58
N SER A 46 4.79 -12.17 10.53
CA SER A 46 5.52 -10.90 10.37
C SER A 46 5.06 -9.85 11.39
N ASP A 47 3.81 -9.94 11.88
CA ASP A 47 3.30 -9.07 12.94
C ASP A 47 3.91 -9.34 14.32
N LEU A 48 4.31 -10.58 14.57
CA LEU A 48 5.00 -10.99 15.80
C LEU A 48 6.48 -10.53 15.80
N GLN A 49 7.15 -10.59 14.65
CA GLN A 49 8.55 -10.13 14.52
C GLN A 49 8.67 -8.60 14.55
N ALA A 50 7.62 -7.90 14.12
CA ALA A 50 7.66 -6.46 13.95
C ALA A 50 7.36 -5.64 15.21
N GLN A 51 7.37 -6.24 16.40
CA GLN A 51 7.21 -5.53 17.66
C GLN A 51 8.49 -4.78 18.12
N ARG A 52 9.32 -4.32 17.16
CA ARG A 52 10.58 -3.61 17.38
C ARG A 52 10.50 -2.10 17.07
N TYR A 53 9.32 -1.50 17.13
CA TYR A 53 9.21 -0.04 17.07
C TYR A 53 9.51 0.56 18.44
N VAL A 54 10.47 1.48 18.48
CA VAL A 54 10.69 2.33 19.64
C VAL A 54 9.82 3.56 19.46
N ILE A 55 8.75 3.66 20.25
CA ILE A 55 7.94 4.87 20.31
C ILE A 55 8.68 5.86 21.22
N GLN A 56 9.26 6.91 20.63
CA GLN A 56 9.80 8.03 21.39
C GLN A 56 8.82 9.19 21.32
N GLN A 57 8.25 9.55 22.47
CA GLN A 57 7.42 10.74 22.60
C GLN A 57 8.33 11.94 22.89
N HIS A 58 8.16 13.01 22.12
CA HIS A 58 8.87 14.27 22.35
C HIS A 58 7.86 15.36 22.70
N ASP A 59 8.04 15.96 23.87
CA ASP A 59 7.27 17.14 24.25
C ASP A 59 7.69 18.32 23.38
N THR A 60 6.75 18.85 22.62
CA THR A 60 6.96 20.09 21.88
C THR A 60 6.50 21.26 22.75
N ARG A 61 7.18 22.40 22.63
CA ARG A 61 6.72 23.66 23.26
C ARG A 61 5.50 24.25 22.54
N TRP A 62 5.02 23.57 21.51
CA TRP A 62 4.12 24.09 20.51
C TRP A 62 2.72 23.60 20.87
N HIS A 63 1.86 24.52 21.31
CA HIS A 63 0.47 24.17 21.64
C HIS A 63 -0.27 23.54 20.45
N ARG A 64 0.10 23.97 19.24
CA ARG A 64 -0.24 23.35 17.96
C ARG A 64 0.98 23.44 17.06
N ILE A 65 1.25 22.39 16.29
CA ILE A 65 2.38 22.33 15.37
C ILE A 65 2.01 23.11 14.08
N PRO A 66 2.66 24.26 13.80
CA PRO A 66 2.72 24.93 12.51
C PRO A 66 3.05 23.97 11.36
N GLY A 67 2.38 24.19 10.24
CA GLY A 67 2.46 23.32 9.07
C GLY A 67 3.87 23.14 8.51
N TRP A 68 4.74 24.16 8.57
CA TRP A 68 6.11 24.06 8.07
C TRP A 68 6.95 23.05 8.86
N ALA A 69 6.75 22.95 10.18
CA ALA A 69 7.51 22.02 11.02
C ALA A 69 7.00 20.58 10.83
N SER A 70 5.69 20.41 10.65
CA SER A 70 5.11 19.13 10.27
C SER A 70 5.65 18.64 8.93
N LEU A 71 5.72 19.53 7.93
CA LEU A 71 6.27 19.20 6.61
C LEU A 71 7.74 18.82 6.70
N LEU A 72 8.53 19.59 7.46
CA LEU A 72 9.96 19.35 7.66
C LEU A 72 10.21 18.00 8.33
N MET A 73 9.55 17.73 9.45
CA MET A 73 9.83 16.50 10.18
C MET A 73 9.29 15.27 9.46
N HIS A 74 8.14 15.37 8.79
CA HIS A 74 7.65 14.30 7.92
C HIS A 74 8.69 13.94 6.85
N THR A 75 9.29 14.96 6.22
CA THR A 75 10.35 14.77 5.20
C THR A 75 11.57 14.06 5.79
N ILE A 76 12.03 14.49 6.98
CA ILE A 76 13.17 13.88 7.67
C ILE A 76 12.87 12.44 8.08
N CYS A 77 11.70 12.19 8.65
CA CYS A 77 11.30 10.87 9.15
C CYS A 77 11.12 9.88 7.99
N SER A 78 10.44 10.29 6.92
CA SER A 78 10.35 9.55 5.64
C SER A 78 11.72 9.08 5.14
N PHE A 79 12.72 9.98 5.16
CA PHE A 79 14.07 9.67 4.67
C PHE A 79 14.82 8.66 5.55
N VAL A 80 14.62 8.69 6.87
CA VAL A 80 15.35 7.83 7.83
C VAL A 80 14.58 6.54 8.17
N GLY A 81 13.40 6.34 7.58
CA GLY A 81 12.54 5.19 7.90
C GLY A 81 11.93 5.25 9.31
N VAL A 82 11.92 6.45 9.90
CA VAL A 82 11.23 6.77 11.15
C VAL A 82 9.85 7.29 10.76
N TYR A 83 8.80 6.98 11.51
CA TYR A 83 7.49 7.59 11.28
C TYR A 83 7.24 8.57 12.41
N ASP A 84 7.08 9.85 12.08
CA ASP A 84 6.59 10.85 13.02
C ASP A 84 5.09 11.03 12.81
N LEU A 85 4.31 10.85 13.88
CA LEU A 85 2.89 11.11 13.87
C LEU A 85 2.61 12.28 14.81
N TYR A 86 2.32 13.43 14.21
CA TYR A 86 1.87 14.59 14.94
C TYR A 86 0.40 14.51 15.28
N ILE A 87 0.09 14.55 16.57
CA ILE A 87 -1.27 14.42 17.05
C ILE A 87 -1.63 15.68 17.82
N THR A 88 -2.61 16.42 17.30
CA THR A 88 -3.36 17.39 18.10
C THR A 88 -4.25 16.63 19.10
N GLY A 89 -3.66 16.14 20.19
CA GLY A 89 -4.33 15.77 21.45
C GLY A 89 -5.59 14.88 21.43
N ARG A 90 -5.85 14.04 20.41
CA ARG A 90 -6.96 13.08 20.43
C ARG A 90 -6.48 11.68 20.81
N ALA A 91 -7.21 11.04 21.71
CA ALA A 91 -6.91 9.72 22.29
C ALA A 91 -6.83 8.56 21.27
N ASP A 92 -7.39 8.72 20.08
CA ASP A 92 -7.49 7.67 19.06
C ASP A 92 -6.24 7.55 18.15
N ALA A 93 -5.25 8.40 18.35
CA ALA A 93 -4.17 8.55 17.39
C ALA A 93 -3.07 7.48 17.50
N ASP A 94 -2.86 6.89 18.68
CA ASP A 94 -2.02 5.68 18.82
C ASP A 94 -2.62 4.49 18.06
N VAL A 95 -3.96 4.43 17.96
CA VAL A 95 -4.66 3.38 17.19
C VAL A 95 -4.44 3.60 15.69
N ARG A 96 -4.69 4.81 15.18
CA ARG A 96 -4.49 5.14 13.76
C ARG A 96 -3.04 4.96 13.31
N ALA A 97 -2.06 5.30 14.15
CA ALA A 97 -0.64 5.06 13.89
C ALA A 97 -0.36 3.55 13.69
N ARG A 98 -0.86 2.73 14.61
CA ARG A 98 -0.67 1.27 14.58
C ARG A 98 -1.36 0.65 13.38
N GLU A 99 -2.56 1.12 13.04
CA GLU A 99 -3.30 0.68 11.86
C GLU A 99 -2.55 1.00 10.57
N LEU A 100 -2.08 2.24 10.39
CA LEU A 100 -1.27 2.62 9.24
C LEU A 100 0.01 1.78 9.15
N MET A 101 0.69 1.54 10.28
CA MET A 101 1.90 0.72 10.30
C MET A 101 1.64 -0.75 9.93
N ARG A 102 0.53 -1.34 10.41
CA ARG A 102 0.10 -2.67 9.99
C ARG A 102 -0.22 -2.71 8.51
N TRP A 103 -0.93 -1.70 8.01
CA TRP A 103 -1.24 -1.57 6.60
C TRP A 103 0.04 -1.48 5.74
N LYS A 104 0.98 -0.58 6.09
CA LYS A 104 2.27 -0.42 5.38
C LYS A 104 3.05 -1.74 5.32
N ARG A 105 3.02 -2.54 6.39
CA ARG A 105 3.67 -3.86 6.42
C ARG A 105 2.99 -4.83 5.48
N LYS A 106 1.66 -4.95 5.57
CA LYS A 106 0.87 -5.84 4.70
C LYS A 106 1.14 -5.52 3.24
N VAL A 107 1.12 -4.23 2.88
CA VAL A 107 1.44 -3.76 1.53
C VAL A 107 2.86 -4.16 1.14
N ARG A 108 3.88 -3.86 1.96
CA ARG A 108 5.28 -4.24 1.66
C ARG A 108 5.47 -5.74 1.48
N SER A 109 4.79 -6.58 2.27
CA SER A 109 4.89 -8.03 2.15
C SER A 109 4.18 -8.60 0.93
N GLY A 110 3.03 -8.02 0.55
CA GLY A 110 2.26 -8.46 -0.62
C GLY A 110 2.73 -7.86 -1.94
N TRP A 111 3.50 -6.76 -1.91
CA TRP A 111 3.92 -6.04 -3.12
C TRP A 111 4.66 -6.89 -4.16
N PRO A 112 5.50 -7.89 -3.80
CA PRO A 112 6.18 -8.72 -4.81
C PRO A 112 5.24 -9.49 -5.73
N GLU A 113 3.97 -9.68 -5.35
CA GLU A 113 2.96 -10.35 -6.18
C GLU A 113 2.27 -9.37 -7.14
N VAL A 114 2.30 -8.07 -6.83
CA VAL A 114 1.58 -7.02 -7.57
C VAL A 114 2.22 -6.82 -8.94
N ARG A 115 1.44 -7.04 -10.00
CA ARG A 115 1.89 -6.82 -11.37
C ARG A 115 0.73 -6.44 -12.29
N VAL A 116 1.02 -5.55 -13.24
CA VAL A 116 0.11 -5.29 -14.36
C VAL A 116 0.28 -6.43 -15.35
N THR A 117 -0.78 -7.20 -15.59
CA THR A 117 -0.73 -8.41 -16.45
C THR A 117 -1.08 -8.10 -17.89
N SER A 118 -1.95 -7.11 -18.13
CA SER A 118 -2.24 -6.64 -19.48
C SER A 118 -2.70 -5.19 -19.46
N VAL A 119 -2.43 -4.49 -20.56
CA VAL A 119 -2.96 -3.17 -20.86
C VAL A 119 -3.48 -3.22 -22.29
N THR A 120 -4.73 -2.81 -22.50
CA THR A 120 -5.37 -2.77 -23.81
C THR A 120 -6.06 -1.42 -24.00
N ALA A 121 -5.92 -0.83 -25.18
CA ALA A 121 -6.71 0.33 -25.58
C ALA A 121 -7.88 -0.12 -26.48
N GLY A 122 -9.01 0.57 -26.34
CA GLY A 122 -10.14 0.42 -27.25
C GLY A 122 -9.74 0.74 -28.70
N VAL A 123 -10.36 0.05 -29.65
CA VAL A 123 -10.18 0.26 -31.09
C VAL A 123 -10.89 1.56 -31.49
N GLY A 124 -10.30 2.71 -31.14
CA GLY A 124 -10.87 4.04 -31.41
C GLY A 124 -9.84 5.12 -31.72
N ALA A 125 -8.53 4.84 -31.57
CA ALA A 125 -7.45 5.80 -31.79
C ALA A 125 -7.16 6.05 -33.29
N ARG A 126 -8.19 6.35 -34.09
CA ARG A 126 -8.03 6.65 -35.52
C ARG A 126 -8.38 8.09 -35.89
N GLU A 127 -9.05 8.83 -34.98
CA GLU A 127 -9.37 10.25 -35.20
C GLU A 127 -8.95 11.11 -34.00
N LEU A 128 -8.44 12.30 -34.33
CA LEU A 128 -7.87 13.27 -33.42
C LEU A 128 -8.91 13.86 -32.46
N GLY A 129 -8.67 13.76 -31.15
CA GLY A 129 -9.52 14.36 -30.11
C GLY A 129 -10.63 13.46 -29.57
N GLU A 130 -10.76 12.22 -30.05
CA GLU A 130 -11.67 11.26 -29.45
C GLU A 130 -11.09 10.65 -28.16
N PRO A 131 -11.92 10.43 -27.13
CA PRO A 131 -11.47 9.78 -25.90
C PRO A 131 -11.06 8.34 -26.18
N VAL A 132 -9.84 7.99 -25.79
CA VAL A 132 -9.31 6.62 -25.85
C VAL A 132 -9.51 5.97 -24.49
N GLU A 133 -10.33 4.93 -24.46
CA GLU A 133 -10.51 4.10 -23.28
C GLU A 133 -9.37 3.06 -23.18
N VAL A 134 -8.73 3.01 -22.02
CA VAL A 134 -7.66 2.06 -21.70
C VAL A 134 -8.13 1.16 -20.56
N ARG A 135 -8.00 -0.14 -20.75
CA ARG A 135 -8.24 -1.16 -19.74
C ARG A 135 -6.92 -1.76 -19.29
N ALA A 136 -6.80 -1.97 -17.98
CA ALA A 136 -5.67 -2.64 -17.38
C ALA A 136 -6.16 -3.81 -16.52
N VAL A 137 -5.53 -4.96 -16.65
CA VAL A 137 -5.70 -6.07 -15.70
C VAL A 137 -4.49 -6.08 -14.78
N VAL A 138 -4.74 -6.10 -13.48
CA VAL A 138 -3.73 -6.07 -12.43
C VAL A 138 -3.92 -7.31 -11.56
N ASP A 139 -2.86 -8.07 -11.36
CA ASP A 139 -2.79 -9.07 -10.29
C ASP A 139 -2.37 -8.35 -9.02
N LEU A 140 -3.26 -8.32 -8.02
CA LEU A 140 -2.99 -7.71 -6.71
C LEU A 140 -2.41 -8.69 -5.69
N GLY A 141 -2.33 -9.98 -6.04
CA GLY A 141 -1.93 -11.03 -5.12
C GLY A 141 -2.78 -11.02 -3.85
N THR A 142 -2.11 -10.87 -2.70
CA THR A 142 -2.77 -10.78 -1.39
C THR A 142 -3.30 -9.39 -1.00
N LEU A 143 -3.14 -8.36 -1.85
CA LEU A 143 -3.61 -7.01 -1.59
C LEU A 143 -5.06 -6.79 -2.04
N SER A 144 -5.74 -5.85 -1.39
CA SER A 144 -7.09 -5.40 -1.75
C SER A 144 -7.01 -4.26 -2.76
N PRO A 145 -7.98 -4.11 -3.68
CA PRO A 145 -8.12 -2.92 -4.53
C PRO A 145 -8.06 -1.59 -3.76
N ASP A 146 -8.60 -1.54 -2.55
CA ASP A 146 -8.60 -0.32 -1.72
C ASP A 146 -7.20 0.08 -1.19
N GLY A 147 -6.24 -0.85 -1.23
CA GLY A 147 -4.87 -0.61 -0.79
C GLY A 147 -3.95 -0.09 -1.89
N VAL A 148 -4.47 0.12 -3.11
CA VAL A 148 -3.68 0.53 -4.27
C VAL A 148 -4.39 1.63 -5.06
N GLU A 149 -3.61 2.46 -5.73
CA GLU A 149 -4.06 3.34 -6.79
C GLU A 149 -3.50 2.81 -8.11
N VAL A 150 -4.38 2.64 -9.09
CA VAL A 150 -4.00 2.37 -10.48
C VAL A 150 -4.14 3.67 -11.25
N SER A 151 -3.02 4.17 -11.77
CA SER A 151 -2.96 5.42 -12.54
C SER A 151 -2.60 5.12 -13.99
N LEU A 152 -3.34 5.73 -14.91
CA LEU A 152 -3.01 5.81 -16.32
C LEU A 152 -2.08 7.01 -16.52
N LEU A 153 -0.83 6.74 -16.88
CA LEU A 153 0.15 7.76 -17.23
C LEU A 153 0.12 7.95 -18.73
N HIS A 154 0.01 9.19 -19.19
CA HIS A 154 -0.21 9.47 -20.61
C HIS A 154 0.33 10.85 -21.00
N GLY A 155 0.69 11.01 -22.28
CA GLY A 155 1.33 12.22 -22.79
C GLY A 155 1.90 12.05 -24.20
N PRO A 156 2.36 13.15 -24.82
CA PRO A 156 3.08 13.08 -26.10
C PRO A 156 4.35 12.24 -25.97
N VAL A 157 4.71 11.55 -27.05
CA VAL A 157 6.00 10.86 -27.16
C VAL A 157 6.91 11.55 -28.18
N ASP A 158 8.21 11.41 -28.00
CA ASP A 158 9.19 11.83 -28.99
C ASP A 158 9.57 10.66 -29.94
N LEU A 159 10.60 10.87 -30.76
CA LEU A 159 11.08 9.89 -31.73
C LEU A 159 11.74 8.65 -31.08
N GLU A 160 12.02 8.70 -29.77
CA GLU A 160 12.60 7.61 -28.99
C GLU A 160 11.53 6.88 -28.14
N ASP A 161 10.24 7.15 -28.43
CA ASP A 161 9.08 6.65 -27.68
C ASP A 161 9.08 7.09 -26.18
N GLU A 162 9.81 8.15 -25.83
CA GLU A 162 9.83 8.66 -24.46
C GLU A 162 8.62 9.56 -24.17
N LEU A 163 7.94 9.27 -23.06
CA LEU A 163 6.77 9.99 -22.58
C LEU A 163 7.16 11.35 -21.97
N HIS A 164 6.73 12.44 -22.59
CA HIS A 164 6.95 13.81 -22.12
C HIS A 164 5.67 14.42 -21.55
N ALA A 165 5.81 15.45 -20.70
CA ALA A 165 4.68 16.16 -20.08
C ALA A 165 3.62 15.23 -19.46
N VAL A 166 4.08 14.19 -18.77
CA VAL A 166 3.25 13.08 -18.28
C VAL A 166 2.14 13.58 -17.37
N THR A 167 0.91 13.24 -17.75
CA THR A 167 -0.28 13.40 -16.92
C THR A 167 -0.65 12.05 -16.32
N ALA A 168 -1.00 12.04 -15.02
CA ALA A 168 -1.50 10.86 -14.33
C ALA A 168 -3.01 11.00 -14.09
N THR A 169 -3.78 10.01 -14.53
CA THR A 169 -5.23 9.95 -14.31
C THR A 169 -5.56 8.66 -13.56
N THR A 170 -6.27 8.77 -12.43
CA THR A 170 -6.72 7.58 -11.67
C THR A 170 -7.68 6.75 -12.51
N MET A 171 -7.41 5.46 -12.61
CA MET A 171 -8.30 4.49 -13.26
C MET A 171 -9.38 4.02 -12.28
N VAL A 172 -10.57 3.77 -12.80
CA VAL A 172 -11.72 3.30 -12.04
C VAL A 172 -11.70 1.78 -11.98
N LEU A 173 -11.96 1.21 -10.80
CA LEU A 173 -12.16 -0.22 -10.61
C LEU A 173 -13.44 -0.67 -11.37
N GLU A 174 -13.27 -1.52 -12.39
CA GLU A 174 -14.41 -2.09 -13.13
C GLU A 174 -14.92 -3.38 -12.46
N GLY A 175 -14.01 -4.19 -11.90
CA GLY A 175 -14.37 -5.40 -11.16
C GLY A 175 -13.31 -6.50 -11.23
N PRO A 176 -13.61 -7.69 -10.67
CA PRO A 176 -12.73 -8.85 -10.77
C PRO A 176 -12.67 -9.41 -12.20
N GLU A 177 -11.56 -10.05 -12.54
CA GLU A 177 -11.30 -10.77 -13.80
C GLU A 177 -11.26 -12.29 -13.58
N ASP A 178 -11.22 -13.07 -14.66
CA ASP A 178 -11.00 -14.52 -14.61
C ASP A 178 -9.58 -14.85 -14.11
N GLY A 179 -9.44 -15.02 -12.79
CA GLY A 179 -8.21 -15.47 -12.14
C GLY A 179 -8.18 -15.10 -10.66
N PRO A 180 -7.35 -15.79 -9.84
CA PRO A 180 -7.18 -15.40 -8.45
C PRO A 180 -6.54 -14.01 -8.38
N ALA A 181 -7.16 -13.09 -7.65
CA ALA A 181 -6.69 -11.72 -7.40
C ALA A 181 -6.48 -10.83 -8.65
N LEU A 182 -6.99 -11.24 -9.82
CA LEU A 182 -6.99 -10.41 -11.02
C LEU A 182 -8.15 -9.42 -10.96
N VAL A 183 -7.83 -8.16 -11.20
CA VAL A 183 -8.76 -7.04 -11.10
C VAL A 183 -8.59 -6.14 -12.30
N ARG A 184 -9.71 -5.73 -12.88
CA ARG A 184 -9.75 -4.87 -14.05
C ARG A 184 -10.02 -3.43 -13.66
N TYR A 185 -9.25 -2.53 -14.27
CA TYR A 185 -9.37 -1.09 -14.13
C TYR A 185 -9.57 -0.45 -15.50
N VAL A 186 -10.32 0.65 -15.55
CA VAL A 186 -10.60 1.42 -16.77
C VAL A 186 -10.25 2.89 -16.58
N GLY A 187 -9.60 3.48 -17.56
CA GLY A 187 -9.27 4.90 -17.61
C GLY A 187 -9.52 5.47 -19.00
N THR A 188 -9.70 6.77 -19.09
CA THR A 188 -9.94 7.46 -20.37
C THR A 188 -8.89 8.54 -20.57
N ILE A 189 -8.36 8.62 -21.77
CA ILE A 189 -7.41 9.63 -22.21
C ILE A 189 -8.10 10.51 -23.25
N SER A 190 -7.95 11.83 -23.13
CA SER A 190 -8.39 12.78 -24.15
C SER A 190 -7.16 13.55 -24.67
N PRO A 191 -6.53 13.11 -25.78
CA PRO A 191 -5.34 13.76 -26.31
C PRO A 191 -5.64 15.21 -26.68
N ALA A 192 -4.83 16.14 -26.17
CA ALA A 192 -5.04 17.58 -26.36
C ALA A 192 -4.54 18.12 -27.72
N ALA A 193 -3.69 17.37 -28.43
CA ALA A 193 -3.05 17.81 -29.66
C ALA A 193 -2.81 16.64 -30.64
N ALA A 194 -2.63 16.99 -31.92
CA ALA A 194 -2.16 16.09 -32.96
C ALA A 194 -0.70 15.69 -32.74
N GLY A 195 -0.41 14.39 -32.84
CA GLY A 195 0.94 13.83 -32.70
C GLY A 195 0.92 12.41 -32.17
N ASP A 196 2.09 11.79 -32.10
CA ASP A 196 2.27 10.51 -31.45
C ASP A 196 2.05 10.64 -29.95
N PHE A 197 1.38 9.65 -29.38
CA PHE A 197 0.90 9.69 -28.02
C PHE A 197 1.13 8.34 -27.35
N GLY A 198 1.74 8.38 -26.17
CA GLY A 198 2.07 7.21 -25.37
C GLY A 198 1.19 7.12 -24.13
N TYR A 199 1.04 5.89 -23.63
CA TYR A 199 0.46 5.66 -22.32
C TYR A 199 1.05 4.42 -21.66
N THR A 200 1.04 4.40 -20.34
CA THR A 200 1.39 3.24 -19.51
C THR A 200 0.56 3.24 -18.25
N VAL A 201 0.56 2.12 -17.53
CA VAL A 201 -0.19 1.96 -16.29
C VAL A 201 0.79 1.79 -15.14
N ARG A 202 0.52 2.54 -14.07
CA ARG A 202 1.26 2.50 -12.80
C ARG A 202 0.33 2.01 -11.70
N VAL A 203 0.80 1.09 -10.88
CA VAL A 203 0.17 0.69 -9.62
C VAL A 203 1.06 1.15 -8.47
N ALA A 204 0.48 1.81 -7.48
CA ALA A 204 1.19 2.28 -6.29
C ALA A 204 0.31 2.10 -5.03
N PRO A 205 0.89 2.01 -3.83
CA PRO A 205 0.10 1.92 -2.60
C PRO A 205 -0.78 3.16 -2.40
N ALA A 206 -2.01 2.94 -1.92
CA ALA A 206 -2.96 4.02 -1.62
C ALA A 206 -3.54 3.84 -0.21
N HIS A 207 -3.50 4.92 0.57
CA HIS A 207 -4.10 5.03 1.89
C HIS A 207 -4.23 6.51 2.27
N ASP A 208 -5.31 6.90 2.93
CA ASP A 208 -5.62 8.31 3.26
C ASP A 208 -4.52 9.00 4.10
N ASP A 209 -3.79 8.21 4.88
CA ASP A 209 -2.68 8.67 5.72
C ASP A 209 -1.30 8.61 5.03
N LEU A 210 -1.24 8.33 3.72
CA LEU A 210 -0.03 8.52 2.92
C LEU A 210 0.06 9.96 2.40
N THR A 211 1.27 10.48 2.35
CA THR A 211 1.59 11.79 1.76
C THR A 211 1.73 11.79 0.25
N GLY A 212 1.82 10.60 -0.35
CA GLY A 212 1.79 10.41 -1.79
C GLY A 212 2.19 8.99 -2.18
N PHE A 213 1.99 8.68 -3.45
CA PHE A 213 2.25 7.35 -4.01
C PHE A 213 3.71 6.87 -3.81
N ALA A 214 4.66 7.81 -3.73
CA ALA A 214 6.09 7.52 -3.61
C ALA A 214 6.55 7.19 -2.19
N GLU A 215 5.72 7.40 -1.16
CA GLU A 215 6.14 7.33 0.25
C GLU A 215 6.72 5.95 0.65
N LEU A 216 6.18 4.87 0.07
CA LEU A 216 6.66 3.52 0.35
C LEU A 216 7.80 3.06 -0.56
N GLY A 217 8.14 3.84 -1.60
CA GLY A 217 9.11 3.44 -2.62
C GLY A 217 8.67 2.22 -3.44
N LEU A 218 7.36 1.95 -3.47
CA LEU A 218 6.77 0.79 -4.12
C LEU A 218 5.97 1.24 -5.34
N VAL A 219 6.30 0.68 -6.49
CA VAL A 219 5.60 0.94 -7.75
C VAL A 219 5.68 -0.29 -8.64
N ALA A 220 4.60 -0.60 -9.35
CA ALA A 220 4.60 -1.58 -10.43
C ALA A 220 4.15 -0.89 -11.71
N PHE A 221 4.86 -1.14 -12.81
CA PHE A 221 4.50 -0.64 -14.13
C PHE A 221 4.03 -1.80 -15.02
N ALA A 222 3.28 -1.47 -16.07
CA ALA A 222 3.09 -2.39 -17.19
C ALA A 222 4.47 -2.81 -17.72
N SER A 223 4.75 -4.11 -17.69
CA SER A 223 5.93 -4.65 -18.36
C SER A 223 5.74 -4.45 -19.86
N VAL A 224 6.72 -3.84 -20.52
CA VAL A 224 6.81 -3.89 -21.98
C VAL A 224 7.06 -5.36 -22.35
N PRO A 225 6.29 -5.95 -23.29
CA PRO A 225 6.56 -7.29 -23.80
C PRO A 225 7.97 -7.46 -24.36
#